data_AF-Q28PG4-F1
#
_entry.id   AF-Q28PG4-F1
#
_cell.length_a   1.000
_cell.length_b   1.000
_cell.length_c   1.000
_cell.angle_alpha   90.00
_cell.angle_beta   90.00
_cell.angle_gamma   90.00
#
_symmetry.space_group_name_H-M   'P 1'
#
loop_
_entity.id
_entity.type
_entity.pdbx_description
1 polymer ?
#
loop_
_entity_poly.entity_id
_entity_poly.type
_entity_poly.pdbx_seq_one_letter_code
_entity_poly.pdbx_strand_id
1 'polypeptide(L)'
;MQEQELIGEVIVVGPFIPSQGQALMNAGVITGGFLWNPQDAGYGMVSLGKVLAEGGEVTDGMTLPGLGPVDVVWDLRSRRANAQIDLNPDSIDMWAEII
;
A
#
# COMPACT_ATOMS: atom_id res chain seq x y z
N MET A 1 1.75 -27.60 15.61
CA MET A 1 0.51 -28.40 15.44
C MET A 1 -0.71 -27.61 15.88
N GLN A 2 -0.73 -27.09 17.12
CA GLN A 2 -1.87 -26.32 17.64
C GLN A 2 -2.23 -25.04 16.84
N GLU A 3 -1.24 -24.32 16.29
CA GLU A 3 -1.51 -23.15 15.43
C GLU A 3 -2.07 -23.48 14.05
N GLN A 4 -1.81 -24.69 13.51
CA GLN A 4 -2.37 -25.09 12.21
C GLN A 4 -3.84 -25.50 12.31
N GLU A 5 -4.30 -25.92 13.48
CA GLU A 5 -5.71 -26.25 13.73
C GLU A 5 -6.61 -25.01 13.74
N LEU A 6 -6.03 -23.81 13.92
CA LEU A 6 -6.76 -22.53 13.91
C LEU A 6 -6.91 -21.92 12.50
N ILE A 7 -6.31 -22.53 11.48
CA ILE A 7 -6.40 -22.08 10.08
C ILE A 7 -7.86 -22.18 9.63
N GLY A 8 -8.44 -21.05 9.23
CA GLY A 8 -9.85 -20.96 8.82
C GLY A 8 -10.84 -20.77 9.97
N GLU A 9 -10.42 -20.93 11.24
CA GLU A 9 -11.24 -20.58 12.41
C GLU A 9 -11.03 -19.12 12.85
N VAL A 10 -9.82 -18.58 12.62
CA VAL A 10 -9.45 -17.20 12.95
C VAL A 10 -9.18 -16.42 11.68
N ILE A 11 -9.80 -15.24 11.55
CA ILE A 11 -9.56 -14.31 10.45
C ILE A 11 -8.26 -13.54 10.73
N VAL A 12 -7.28 -13.67 9.83
CA VAL A 12 -6.00 -12.95 9.91
C VAL A 12 -5.94 -11.94 8.78
N VAL A 13 -5.92 -10.65 9.15
CA VAL A 13 -5.87 -9.52 8.22
C VAL A 13 -4.85 -8.48 8.67
N GLY A 14 -4.17 -7.86 7.71
CA GLY A 14 -3.23 -6.79 8.00
C GLY A 14 -2.37 -6.41 6.79
N PRO A 15 -1.50 -5.38 6.95
CA PRO A 15 -0.52 -5.04 5.92
C PRO A 15 0.64 -6.02 5.95
N PHE A 16 1.03 -6.54 4.79
CA PHE A 16 2.20 -7.39 4.63
C PHE A 16 2.77 -7.26 3.21
N ILE A 17 4.06 -7.51 3.04
CA ILE A 17 4.69 -7.48 1.70
C ILE A 17 4.22 -8.73 0.93
N PRO A 18 3.65 -8.57 -0.28
CA PRO A 18 3.06 -9.67 -1.04
C PRO A 18 3.99 -10.88 -1.22
N SER A 19 5.24 -10.65 -1.63
CA SER A 19 6.26 -11.69 -1.82
C SER A 19 6.60 -12.49 -0.55
N GLN A 20 6.37 -11.92 0.64
CA GLN A 20 6.56 -12.62 1.92
C GLN A 20 5.29 -13.35 2.37
N GLY A 21 4.11 -12.81 2.04
CA GLY A 21 2.82 -13.33 2.51
C GLY A 21 2.13 -14.31 1.57
N GLN A 22 2.53 -14.40 0.29
CA GLN A 22 1.84 -15.23 -0.71
C GLN A 22 1.69 -16.69 -0.28
N ALA A 23 2.75 -17.29 0.31
CA ALA A 23 2.71 -18.70 0.73
C ALA A 23 1.73 -18.92 1.87
N LEU A 24 1.62 -17.96 2.80
CA LEU A 24 0.71 -18.02 3.95
C LEU A 24 -0.75 -17.73 3.53
N MET A 25 -0.95 -16.82 2.57
CA MET A 25 -2.27 -16.56 1.99
C MET A 25 -2.78 -17.76 1.19
N ASN A 26 -1.94 -18.37 0.35
CA ASN A 26 -2.28 -19.57 -0.41
C ASN A 26 -2.52 -20.80 0.50
N ALA A 27 -1.89 -20.84 1.68
CA ALA A 27 -2.14 -21.85 2.70
C ALA A 27 -3.41 -21.58 3.54
N GLY A 28 -4.13 -20.48 3.30
CA GLY A 28 -5.33 -20.08 4.05
C GLY A 28 -5.04 -19.51 5.45
N VAL A 29 -3.77 -19.32 5.80
CA VAL A 29 -3.34 -18.75 7.10
C VAL A 29 -3.63 -17.25 7.15
N ILE A 30 -3.42 -16.54 6.04
CA ILE A 30 -3.78 -15.12 5.89
C ILE A 30 -5.05 -15.03 5.06
N THR A 31 -6.09 -14.38 5.60
CA THR A 31 -7.39 -14.25 4.95
C THR A 31 -7.44 -13.11 3.94
N GLY A 32 -6.70 -12.03 4.20
CA GLY A 32 -6.67 -10.86 3.33
C GLY A 32 -5.70 -9.80 3.83
N GLY A 33 -5.35 -8.84 2.98
CA GLY A 33 -4.49 -7.72 3.35
C GLY A 33 -4.81 -6.45 2.59
N PHE A 34 -4.38 -5.33 3.17
CA PHE A 34 -4.46 -4.02 2.55
C PHE A 34 -3.09 -3.37 2.66
N LEU A 35 -2.55 -2.92 1.53
CA LEU A 35 -1.26 -2.26 1.46
C LEU A 35 -1.34 -1.07 0.51
N TRP A 36 -0.28 -0.25 0.46
CA TRP A 36 0.00 0.70 -0.60
C TRP A 36 1.40 0.38 -1.15
N ASN A 37 1.68 0.60 -2.44
CA ASN A 37 3.03 0.34 -2.96
C ASN A 37 4.06 1.25 -2.25
N PRO A 38 4.97 0.71 -1.42
CA PRO A 38 5.92 1.53 -0.67
C PRO A 38 6.92 2.24 -1.59
N GLN A 39 7.21 1.67 -2.76
CA GLN A 39 8.12 2.27 -3.74
C GLN A 39 7.50 3.55 -4.32
N ASP A 40 6.24 3.50 -4.75
CA ASP A 40 5.51 4.66 -5.26
C ASP A 40 5.33 5.72 -4.18
N ALA A 41 5.05 5.32 -2.94
CA ALA A 41 4.97 6.23 -1.81
C ALA A 41 6.30 6.98 -1.58
N GLY A 42 7.43 6.25 -1.62
CA GLY A 42 8.77 6.85 -1.51
C GLY A 42 9.07 7.82 -2.66
N TYR A 43 8.76 7.42 -3.90
CA TYR A 43 9.00 8.26 -5.08
C TYR A 43 8.12 9.53 -5.08
N GLY A 44 6.86 9.40 -4.69
CA GLY A 44 5.94 10.52 -4.53
C GLY A 44 6.43 11.52 -3.47
N MET A 45 6.98 11.02 -2.36
CA MET A 45 7.55 11.87 -1.30
C MET A 45 8.76 12.67 -1.78
N VAL A 46 9.69 12.05 -2.51
CA VAL A 46 10.86 12.74 -3.07
C VAL A 46 10.44 13.74 -4.14
N SER A 47 9.47 13.39 -4.99
CA SER A 47 8.93 14.28 -6.02
C SER A 47 8.28 15.54 -5.41
N LEU A 48 7.51 15.37 -4.33
CA LEU A 48 6.94 16.48 -3.58
C LEU A 48 8.04 17.38 -2.97
N GLY A 49 9.07 16.76 -2.37
CA GLY A 49 10.21 17.50 -1.83
C GLY A 49 10.94 18.31 -2.90
N LYS A 50 11.08 17.77 -4.11
CA LYS A 50 11.67 18.47 -5.26
C LYS A 50 10.84 19.70 -5.65
N VAL A 51 9.51 19.58 -5.77
CA VAL A 51 8.64 20.72 -6.10
C VAL A 51 8.82 21.86 -5.11
N LEU A 52 8.86 21.53 -3.81
CA LEU A 52 9.09 22.53 -2.76
C LEU A 52 10.50 23.15 -2.83
N ALA A 53 11.53 22.35 -3.10
CA ALA A 53 12.91 22.82 -3.21
C ALA A 53 13.12 23.77 -4.41
N GLU A 54 12.38 23.56 -5.49
CA GLU A 54 12.39 24.41 -6.69
C GLU A 54 11.51 25.68 -6.53
N GLY A 55 10.86 25.86 -5.37
CA GLY A 55 9.99 27.00 -5.09
C GLY A 55 8.57 26.86 -5.68
N GLY A 56 8.19 25.66 -6.11
CA GLY A 56 6.85 25.37 -6.60
C GLY A 56 5.81 25.30 -5.48
N GLU A 57 4.56 25.56 -5.85
CA GLU A 57 3.42 25.45 -4.94
C GLU A 57 2.78 24.07 -5.03
N VAL A 58 2.29 23.57 -3.89
CA VAL A 58 1.61 22.28 -3.83
C VAL A 58 0.12 22.51 -3.71
N THR A 59 -0.61 22.20 -4.77
CA THR A 59 -2.04 22.45 -4.92
C THR A 59 -2.89 21.21 -4.63
N ASP A 60 -4.18 21.45 -4.34
CA ASP A 60 -5.16 20.38 -4.20
C ASP A 60 -5.44 19.69 -5.53
N GLY A 61 -5.51 18.37 -5.52
CA GLY A 61 -5.64 17.56 -6.74
C GLY A 61 -4.37 17.47 -7.59
N MET A 62 -3.21 17.89 -7.06
CA MET A 62 -1.92 17.69 -7.73
C MET A 62 -1.67 16.21 -7.99
N THR A 63 -1.21 15.86 -9.19
CA THR A 63 -0.78 14.48 -9.49
C THR A 63 0.65 14.27 -9.05
N LEU A 64 0.87 13.30 -8.14
CA LEU A 64 2.20 12.81 -7.82
C LEU A 64 2.50 11.54 -8.63
N PRO A 65 3.71 11.39 -9.17
CA PRO A 65 4.09 10.17 -9.87
C PRO A 65 3.95 8.94 -8.98
N GLY A 66 3.37 7.86 -9.52
CA GLY A 66 3.12 6.60 -8.80
C GLY A 66 1.90 6.64 -7.87
N LEU A 67 1.52 7.81 -7.34
CA LEU A 67 0.42 7.97 -6.38
C LEU A 67 -0.88 8.53 -6.98
N GLY A 68 -0.81 9.12 -8.18
CA GLY A 68 -1.96 9.74 -8.82
C GLY A 68 -2.35 11.08 -8.16
N PRO A 69 -3.61 11.52 -8.31
CA PRO A 69 -4.08 12.77 -7.71
C PRO A 69 -4.07 12.67 -6.18
N VAL A 70 -3.53 13.69 -5.52
CA VAL A 70 -3.48 13.77 -4.05
C VAL A 70 -4.35 14.89 -3.50
N ASP A 71 -5.04 14.57 -2.41
CA ASP A 71 -5.81 15.55 -1.64
C ASP A 71 -4.90 16.27 -0.66
N VAL A 72 -5.07 17.60 -0.56
CA VAL A 72 -4.35 18.43 0.38
C VAL A 72 -5.16 18.68 1.63
N VAL A 73 -4.65 18.17 2.75
CA VAL A 73 -5.25 18.37 4.07
C VAL A 73 -4.46 19.46 4.79
N TRP A 74 -4.87 20.71 4.57
CA TRP A 74 -4.13 21.91 4.99
C TRP A 74 -3.94 22.01 6.51
N ASP A 75 -4.94 21.61 7.27
CA ASP A 75 -4.95 21.59 8.75
C ASP A 75 -3.94 20.58 9.30
N LEU A 76 -3.81 19.41 8.68
CA LEU A 76 -2.87 18.36 9.09
C LEU A 76 -1.51 18.47 8.39
N ARG A 77 -1.32 19.45 7.50
CA ARG A 77 -0.16 19.53 6.58
C ARG A 77 0.13 18.20 5.90
N SER A 78 -0.93 17.46 5.54
CA SER A 78 -0.84 16.12 5.01
C SER A 78 -1.26 16.07 3.53
N ARG A 79 -0.71 15.10 2.80
CA ARG A 79 -1.08 14.77 1.43
C ARG A 79 -1.59 13.33 1.43
N ARG A 80 -2.80 13.11 0.91
CA ARG A 80 -3.41 11.78 0.88
C ARG A 80 -3.58 11.31 -0.56
N ALA A 81 -3.07 10.12 -0.85
CA ALA A 81 -3.24 9.45 -2.13
C ALA A 81 -4.19 8.27 -1.96
N ASN A 82 -5.07 8.06 -2.94
CA ASN A 82 -5.98 6.90 -2.98
C ASN A 82 -5.38 5.80 -3.86
N ALA A 83 -4.30 5.18 -3.37
CA ALA A 83 -3.54 4.13 -4.06
C ALA A 83 -3.46 2.85 -3.21
N GLN A 84 -4.57 2.50 -2.54
CA GLN A 84 -4.65 1.28 -1.75
C GLN A 84 -4.73 0.06 -2.68
N ILE A 85 -4.05 -1.00 -2.28
CA ILE A 85 -3.96 -2.29 -2.93
C ILE A 85 -4.64 -3.31 -2.03
N ASP A 86 -5.59 -4.04 -2.62
CA ASP A 86 -6.25 -5.16 -1.98
C ASP A 86 -5.46 -6.45 -2.27
N LEU A 87 -4.99 -7.09 -1.21
CA LEU A 87 -4.29 -8.37 -1.25
C LEU A 87 -5.28 -9.49 -0.92
N ASN A 88 -5.58 -10.29 -1.94
CA ASN A 88 -6.47 -11.44 -1.85
C ASN A 88 -5.88 -12.59 -2.70
N PRO A 89 -6.43 -13.82 -2.59
CA PRO A 89 -5.91 -14.97 -3.34
C PRO A 89 -5.84 -14.78 -4.86
N ASP A 90 -6.67 -13.90 -5.43
CA ASP A 90 -6.68 -13.62 -6.87
C ASP A 90 -5.65 -12.56 -7.30
N SER A 91 -5.26 -11.65 -6.39
CA SER A 91 -4.38 -10.53 -6.67
C SER A 91 -2.95 -10.71 -6.15
N ILE A 92 -2.75 -11.61 -5.17
CA ILE A 92 -1.51 -11.70 -4.39
C ILE A 92 -0.29 -12.06 -5.24
N ASP A 93 -0.44 -12.99 -6.18
CA ASP A 93 0.67 -13.44 -7.03
C ASP A 93 1.14 -12.33 -7.99
N MET A 94 0.20 -11.56 -8.55
CA MET A 94 0.53 -10.39 -9.37
C MET A 94 1.29 -9.34 -8.55
N TRP A 95 0.84 -9.06 -7.33
CA TRP A 95 1.49 -8.05 -6.48
C TRP A 95 2.85 -8.51 -5.96
N ALA A 96 3.07 -9.81 -5.78
CA ALA A 96 4.37 -10.37 -5.39
C ALA A 96 5.46 -10.21 -6.46
N GLU A 97 5.08 -10.09 -7.74
CA GLU A 97 6.03 -9.80 -8.82
C GLU A 97 6.37 -8.30 -8.92
N ILE A 98 5.49 -7.44 -8.40
CA ILE A 98 5.61 -5.97 -8.49
C ILE A 98 6.27 -5.37 -7.24
N ILE A 99 6.02 -5.94 -6.05
CA ILE A 99 6.36 -5.36 -4.73
C ILE A 99 7.09 -6.37 -3.83
#